data_AF-A0A4Q2SA85-F1
#
_entry.id   AF-A0A4Q2SA85-F1
#
_cell.length_a   1.000
_cell.length_b   1.000
_cell.length_c   1.000
_cell.angle_alpha   90.00
_cell.angle_beta   90.00
_cell.angle_gamma   90.00
#
_symmetry.space_group_name_H-M   'P 1'
#
loop_
_entity.id
_entity.type
_entity.pdbx_description
1 polymer ?
#
loop_
_entity_poly.entity_id
_entity_poly.type
_entity_poly.pdbx_seq_one_letter_code
_entity_poly.pdbx_strand_id
1 'polypeptide(L)'
;MPEDGGDMTPHRGDPLAMSTYATTGEPQERPLAIGLLVGGLVGLVAAAVLLVERIRLAEDSGYVPTCSINPVLSCGNVMESAQASLLGFPNPVIGVAAFPVVIATGAAMLAGARLARWYWAGLQAGVTLAMVFVAWLVFQSLYRIGALCPYCMVVWAVVIPLFWYVTARNAAAGVLGAPSGGWLGSVLRDWRGPLVFGTFLLVVLLVLERFWSYWSSLV
;
A
#
# COMPACT_ATOMS: atom_id res chain seq x y z
N MET A 1 -21.74 -65.20 -44.49
CA MET A 1 -21.82 -63.73 -44.30
C MET A 1 -20.95 -63.44 -43.08
N PRO A 2 -19.86 -62.66 -43.20
CA PRO A 2 -18.72 -62.72 -42.29
C PRO A 2 -18.81 -61.73 -41.12
N GLU A 3 -18.40 -62.22 -39.93
CA GLU A 3 -17.58 -61.63 -38.86
C GLU A 3 -17.44 -60.09 -38.78
N ASP A 4 -18.04 -59.46 -37.76
CA ASP A 4 -17.73 -58.09 -37.34
C ASP A 4 -16.54 -58.09 -36.35
N GLY A 5 -15.36 -57.81 -36.88
CA GLY A 5 -14.12 -57.59 -36.13
C GLY A 5 -14.08 -56.20 -35.49
N GLY A 6 -13.75 -56.15 -34.20
CA GLY A 6 -13.51 -54.92 -33.47
C GLY A 6 -12.31 -54.14 -34.01
N ASP A 7 -12.48 -52.83 -34.11
CA ASP A 7 -11.38 -51.88 -34.33
C ASP A 7 -11.13 -51.09 -33.04
N MET A 8 -10.05 -51.48 -32.36
CA MET A 8 -9.50 -50.79 -31.19
C MET A 8 -8.31 -49.97 -31.66
N THR A 9 -8.58 -48.76 -32.15
CA THR A 9 -7.53 -47.80 -32.47
C THR A 9 -7.07 -47.07 -31.19
N PRO A 10 -5.75 -46.97 -30.95
CA PRO A 10 -5.23 -46.24 -29.79
C PRO A 10 -5.33 -44.73 -30.05
N HIS A 11 -6.09 -44.02 -29.22
CA HIS A 11 -6.13 -42.56 -29.22
C HIS A 11 -4.73 -41.99 -28.91
N ARG A 12 -4.06 -41.55 -29.98
CA ARG A 12 -2.84 -40.76 -29.96
C ARG A 12 -3.11 -39.47 -29.16
N GLY A 13 -2.55 -39.40 -27.95
CA GLY A 13 -2.68 -38.25 -27.05
C GLY A 13 -2.31 -36.95 -27.75
N ASP A 14 -3.20 -35.97 -27.65
CA ASP A 14 -3.10 -34.67 -28.30
C ASP A 14 -1.88 -33.89 -27.76
N PRO A 15 -0.89 -33.52 -28.60
CA PRO A 15 0.23 -32.67 -28.19
C PRO A 15 -0.20 -31.28 -27.70
N LEU A 16 -1.46 -30.90 -27.96
CA LEU A 16 -2.05 -29.61 -27.58
C LEU A 16 -2.39 -29.51 -26.08
N ALA A 17 -2.42 -30.62 -25.34
CA ALA A 17 -2.69 -30.59 -23.91
C ALA A 17 -1.50 -30.06 -23.07
N MET A 18 -0.29 -30.01 -23.65
CA MET A 18 0.93 -29.64 -22.91
C MET A 18 1.37 -28.18 -23.10
N SER A 19 0.56 -27.34 -23.75
CA SER A 19 0.88 -25.92 -24.02
C SER A 19 0.08 -24.91 -23.19
N THR A 20 -0.64 -25.32 -22.15
CA THR A 20 -1.48 -24.40 -21.35
C THR A 20 -0.85 -23.99 -20.02
N TYR A 21 0.36 -24.46 -19.72
CA TYR A 21 1.15 -23.96 -18.58
C TYR A 21 2.06 -22.78 -18.95
N ALA A 22 1.70 -22.01 -19.98
CA ALA A 22 2.34 -20.72 -20.24
C ALA A 22 1.91 -19.72 -19.15
N THR A 23 2.67 -19.72 -18.06
CA THR A 23 2.81 -18.60 -17.12
C THR A 23 2.91 -17.29 -17.89
N THR A 24 2.03 -16.33 -17.57
CA THR A 24 2.42 -15.05 -16.96
C THR A 24 1.13 -14.27 -16.67
N GLY A 25 0.96 -13.77 -15.45
CA GLY A 25 0.06 -12.63 -15.25
C GLY A 25 0.43 -11.55 -16.27
N GLU A 26 -0.56 -10.91 -16.88
CA GLU A 26 -0.30 -9.97 -17.97
C GLU A 26 0.85 -9.00 -17.62
N PRO A 27 1.75 -8.65 -18.56
CA PRO A 27 2.92 -7.80 -18.30
C PRO A 27 2.60 -6.50 -17.54
N GLN A 28 1.35 -6.05 -17.64
CA GLN A 28 0.83 -4.84 -17.01
C GLN A 28 0.56 -4.97 -15.50
N GLU A 29 0.37 -6.17 -14.95
CA GLU A 29 0.06 -6.37 -13.52
C GLU A 29 1.30 -6.64 -12.65
N ARG A 30 2.43 -7.03 -13.26
CA ARG A 30 3.67 -7.34 -12.54
C ARG A 30 4.25 -6.16 -11.75
N PRO A 31 4.29 -4.91 -12.28
CA PRO A 31 4.77 -3.77 -11.51
C PRO A 31 3.91 -3.47 -10.29
N LEU A 32 2.58 -3.63 -10.40
CA LEU A 32 1.66 -3.50 -9.27
C LEU A 32 1.95 -4.56 -8.22
N ALA A 33 2.08 -5.84 -8.62
CA ALA A 33 2.36 -6.93 -7.70
C ALA A 33 3.66 -6.71 -6.89
N ILE A 34 4.73 -6.28 -7.57
CA ILE A 34 6.00 -5.91 -6.92
C ILE A 34 5.80 -4.72 -5.98
N GLY A 35 5.08 -3.69 -6.42
CA GLY A 35 4.78 -2.51 -5.60
C GLY A 35 3.99 -2.86 -4.33
N LEU A 36 2.99 -3.74 -4.42
CA LEU A 36 2.25 -4.24 -3.27
C LEU A 36 3.16 -5.03 -2.33
N LEU A 37 3.99 -5.93 -2.85
CA LEU A 37 4.88 -6.75 -2.04
C LEU A 37 5.94 -5.91 -1.33
N VAL A 38 6.72 -5.13 -2.08
CA VAL A 38 7.82 -4.33 -1.55
C VAL A 38 7.29 -3.19 -0.68
N GLY A 39 6.25 -2.48 -1.15
CA GLY A 39 5.61 -1.43 -0.36
C GLY A 39 5.02 -1.98 0.92
N GLY A 40 4.34 -3.13 0.86
CA GLY A 40 3.82 -3.82 2.03
C GLY A 40 4.91 -4.20 3.03
N LEU A 41 6.06 -4.73 2.57
CA LEU A 41 7.20 -5.06 3.43
C LEU A 41 7.79 -3.81 4.11
N VAL A 42 8.03 -2.74 3.34
CA VAL A 42 8.55 -1.47 3.88
C VAL A 42 7.58 -0.87 4.90
N GLY A 43 6.29 -0.87 4.59
CA GLY A 43 5.25 -0.39 5.48
C GLY A 43 5.15 -1.22 6.77
N LEU A 44 5.22 -2.55 6.66
CA LEU A 44 5.21 -3.46 7.81
C LEU A 44 6.42 -3.21 8.72
N VAL A 45 7.63 -3.09 8.16
CA VAL A 45 8.84 -2.80 8.94
C VAL A 45 8.70 -1.46 9.65
N ALA A 46 8.28 -0.40 8.96
CA ALA A 46 8.09 0.91 9.57
C ALA A 46 7.04 0.88 10.70
N ALA A 47 5.91 0.21 10.49
CA ALA A 47 4.85 0.07 11.49
C ALA A 47 5.31 -0.78 12.69
N ALA A 48 6.04 -1.86 12.46
CA ALA A 48 6.57 -2.71 13.52
C ALA A 48 7.61 -1.97 14.37
N VAL A 49 8.54 -1.25 13.74
CA VAL A 49 9.51 -0.43 14.45
C VAL A 49 8.78 0.65 15.26
N LEU A 50 7.83 1.37 14.67
CA LEU A 50 7.00 2.34 15.40
C LEU A 50 6.30 1.75 16.62
N LEU A 51 5.77 0.53 16.50
CA LEU A 51 5.13 -0.15 17.61
C LEU A 51 6.14 -0.45 18.73
N VAL A 52 7.32 -0.95 18.39
CA VAL A 52 8.41 -1.21 19.35
C VAL A 52 8.86 0.08 20.04
N GLU A 53 9.07 1.15 19.28
CA GLU A 53 9.43 2.48 19.81
C GLU A 53 8.36 2.98 20.79
N ARG A 54 7.07 2.78 20.47
CA ARG A 54 5.97 3.18 21.35
C ARG A 54 5.93 2.38 22.65
N ILE A 55 6.21 1.08 22.59
CA ILE A 55 6.27 0.20 23.76
C ILE A 55 7.41 0.65 24.68
N ARG A 56 8.61 0.84 24.14
CA ARG A 56 9.77 1.32 24.93
C ARG A 56 9.51 2.66 25.61
N LEU A 57 8.88 3.60 24.89
CA LEU A 57 8.51 4.89 25.46
C LEU A 57 7.44 4.76 26.57
N ALA A 58 6.58 3.73 26.50
CA ALA A 58 5.61 3.45 27.55
C ALA A 58 6.23 2.79 28.79
N GLU A 59 7.32 2.02 28.61
CA GLU A 59 8.08 1.39 29.69
C GLU A 59 9.01 2.39 30.41
N ASP A 60 9.63 3.31 29.65
CA ASP A 60 10.54 4.32 30.15
C ASP A 60 10.24 5.68 29.48
N SER A 61 9.70 6.63 30.25
CA SER A 61 9.43 7.98 29.76
C SER A 61 10.70 8.80 29.45
N GLY A 62 11.88 8.33 29.89
CA GLY A 62 13.17 8.90 29.52
C GLY A 62 13.74 8.36 28.19
N TYR A 63 13.10 7.37 27.59
CA TYR A 63 13.54 6.77 26.33
C TYR A 63 13.41 7.77 25.18
N VAL A 64 14.49 7.93 24.41
CA VAL A 64 14.51 8.76 23.20
C VAL A 64 14.35 7.85 21.97
N PRO A 65 13.23 7.94 21.23
CA PRO A 65 13.03 7.12 20.05
C PRO A 65 14.10 7.33 18.99
N THR A 66 14.47 6.28 18.25
CA THR A 66 15.55 6.35 17.23
C THR A 66 15.25 7.32 16.09
N CYS A 67 13.98 7.66 15.88
CA CYS A 67 13.53 8.60 14.87
C CYS A 67 13.29 10.02 15.41
N SER A 68 13.64 10.29 16.67
CA SER A 68 13.70 11.63 17.25
C SER A 68 15.10 12.23 17.02
N ILE A 69 15.23 13.01 15.96
CA ILE A 69 16.53 13.53 15.47
C ILE A 69 16.72 14.99 15.86
N ASN A 70 15.64 15.77 15.82
CA ASN A 70 15.65 17.20 16.13
C ASN A 70 14.24 17.65 16.57
N PRO A 71 14.04 18.91 17.00
CA PRO A 71 12.74 19.36 17.50
C PRO A 71 11.58 19.23 16.50
N VAL A 72 11.86 19.32 15.19
CA VAL A 72 10.87 19.15 14.12
C VAL A 72 10.66 17.67 13.80
N LEU A 73 11.73 16.89 13.70
CA LEU A 73 11.70 15.44 13.48
C LEU A 73 11.73 14.71 14.83
N SER A 74 10.63 14.78 15.57
CA SER A 74 10.49 14.21 16.92
C SER A 74 9.35 13.19 16.99
N CYS A 75 9.71 11.91 16.98
CA CYS A 75 8.75 10.82 17.15
C CYS A 75 8.13 10.79 18.54
N GLY A 76 8.88 11.16 19.58
CA GLY A 76 8.39 11.19 20.97
C GLY A 76 7.16 12.08 21.11
N ASN A 77 7.27 13.34 20.64
CA ASN A 77 6.18 14.32 20.67
C ASN A 77 4.92 13.83 19.93
N VAL A 78 5.12 13.08 18.84
CA VAL A 78 4.01 12.50 18.06
C VAL A 78 3.39 11.31 18.80
N MET A 79 4.20 10.46 19.42
CA MET A 79 3.74 9.22 20.07
C MET A 79 3.03 9.46 21.40
N GLU A 80 3.38 10.52 22.13
CA GLU A 80 2.73 10.91 23.38
C GLU A 80 1.38 11.59 23.18
N SER A 81 1.10 12.05 21.95
CA SER A 81 -0.13 12.75 21.64
C SER A 81 -1.34 11.82 21.67
N ALA A 82 -2.51 12.35 22.04
CA ALA A 82 -3.76 11.57 22.07
C ALA A 82 -4.15 11.00 20.69
N GLN A 83 -3.70 11.66 19.62
CA GLN A 83 -3.89 11.24 18.23
C GLN A 83 -3.15 9.93 17.91
N ALA A 84 -2.13 9.55 18.69
CA ALA A 84 -1.36 8.32 18.51
C ALA A 84 -2.16 7.04 18.87
N SER A 85 -3.34 7.17 19.47
CA SER A 85 -4.21 6.06 19.86
C SER A 85 -5.69 6.32 19.53
N LEU A 86 -6.00 6.56 18.25
CA LEU A 86 -7.33 7.02 17.83
C LEU A 86 -8.46 6.02 18.17
N LEU A 87 -8.19 4.72 18.02
CA LEU A 87 -9.16 3.64 18.25
C LEU A 87 -9.05 3.03 19.66
N GLY A 88 -8.38 3.71 20.60
CA GLY A 88 -8.12 3.21 21.95
C GLY A 88 -6.89 2.30 22.05
N PHE A 89 -6.19 2.06 20.94
CA PHE A 89 -4.92 1.34 20.88
C PHE A 89 -3.92 2.08 19.99
N PRO A 90 -2.61 1.83 20.11
CA PRO A 90 -1.59 2.53 19.33
C PRO A 90 -1.82 2.36 17.83
N ASN A 91 -1.87 3.47 17.09
CA ASN A 91 -2.07 3.47 15.64
C ASN A 91 -1.13 2.53 14.86
N PRO A 92 0.16 2.32 15.25
CA PRO A 92 1.05 1.37 14.56
C PRO A 92 0.51 -0.07 14.49
N VAL A 93 -0.35 -0.48 15.43
CA VAL A 93 -1.01 -1.80 15.41
C VAL A 93 -1.88 -1.97 14.15
N ILE A 94 -2.53 -0.90 13.68
CA ILE A 94 -3.31 -0.92 12.43
C ILE A 94 -2.39 -1.28 11.25
N GLY A 95 -1.20 -0.68 11.19
CA GLY A 95 -0.21 -0.96 10.15
C GLY A 95 0.29 -2.40 10.20
N VAL A 96 0.63 -2.89 11.40
CA VAL A 96 1.09 -4.27 11.61
C VAL A 96 0.01 -5.29 11.19
N ALA A 97 -1.27 -4.98 11.37
CA ALA A 97 -2.37 -5.85 10.92
C ALA A 97 -2.66 -5.73 9.41
N ALA A 98 -2.57 -4.53 8.83
CA ALA A 98 -2.99 -4.27 7.46
C ALA A 98 -1.91 -4.60 6.39
N PHE A 99 -0.64 -4.27 6.64
CA PHE A 99 0.42 -4.50 5.66
C PHE A 99 0.66 -5.97 5.28
N PRO A 100 0.49 -6.97 6.18
CA PRO A 100 0.53 -8.37 5.79
C PRO A 100 -0.48 -8.75 4.71
N VAL A 101 -1.66 -8.13 4.70
CA VAL A 101 -2.67 -8.35 3.63
C VAL A 101 -2.14 -7.82 2.29
N VAL A 102 -1.50 -6.65 2.29
CA VAL A 102 -0.89 -6.05 1.08
C VAL A 102 0.25 -6.92 0.56
N ILE A 103 1.13 -7.39 1.46
CA ILE A 103 2.22 -8.34 1.16
C ILE A 103 1.66 -9.61 0.53
N ALA A 104 0.66 -10.23 1.18
CA ALA A 104 0.03 -11.45 0.71
C ALA A 104 -0.62 -11.25 -0.67
N THR A 105 -1.24 -10.09 -0.91
CA THR A 105 -1.81 -9.74 -2.22
C THR A 105 -0.72 -9.71 -3.29
N GLY A 106 0.38 -8.99 -3.04
CA GLY A 106 1.50 -8.89 -3.99
C GLY A 106 2.15 -10.24 -4.27
N ALA A 107 2.40 -11.03 -3.22
CA ALA A 107 2.96 -12.38 -3.34
C ALA A 107 2.02 -13.31 -4.14
N ALA A 108 0.72 -13.28 -3.86
CA ALA A 108 -0.27 -14.08 -4.58
C ALA A 108 -0.32 -13.71 -6.07
N MET A 109 -0.29 -12.42 -6.41
CA MET A 109 -0.23 -11.96 -7.80
C MET A 109 1.05 -12.42 -8.51
N LEU A 110 2.20 -12.37 -7.85
CA LEU A 110 3.47 -12.87 -8.40
C LEU A 110 3.46 -14.39 -8.61
N ALA A 111 2.76 -15.13 -7.77
CA ALA A 111 2.50 -16.55 -7.94
C ALA A 111 1.47 -16.86 -9.05
N GLY A 112 0.90 -15.84 -9.69
CA GLY A 112 -0.09 -15.99 -10.76
C GLY A 112 -1.53 -16.13 -10.29
N ALA A 113 -1.83 -15.86 -9.01
CA ALA A 113 -3.19 -15.94 -8.49
C ALA A 113 -4.09 -14.87 -9.11
N ARG A 114 -5.31 -15.27 -9.49
CA ARG A 114 -6.37 -14.37 -9.93
C ARG A 114 -7.34 -14.14 -8.78
N LEU A 115 -7.29 -12.95 -8.20
CA LEU A 115 -8.11 -12.58 -7.05
C LEU A 115 -9.53 -12.15 -7.49
N ALA A 116 -10.53 -12.56 -6.72
CA ALA A 116 -11.94 -12.27 -7.02
C ALA A 116 -12.26 -10.77 -6.93
N ARG A 117 -13.31 -10.32 -7.63
CA ARG A 117 -13.73 -8.92 -7.65
C ARG A 117 -14.01 -8.33 -6.26
N TRP A 118 -14.61 -9.10 -5.37
CA TRP A 118 -14.90 -8.67 -4.00
C TRP A 118 -13.63 -8.41 -3.19
N TYR A 119 -12.57 -9.20 -3.42
CA TYR A 119 -11.29 -9.03 -2.74
C TYR A 119 -10.68 -7.67 -3.12
N TRP A 120 -10.72 -7.34 -4.41
CA TRP A 120 -10.25 -6.06 -4.91
C TRP A 120 -11.07 -4.87 -4.42
N ALA A 121 -12.38 -5.03 -4.24
CA ALA A 121 -13.24 -4.02 -3.62
C ALA A 121 -12.88 -3.83 -2.13
N GLY A 122 -12.63 -4.93 -1.40
CA GLY A 122 -12.16 -4.87 -0.02
C GLY A 122 -10.78 -4.19 0.10
N LEU A 123 -9.84 -4.54 -0.79
CA LEU A 123 -8.52 -3.91 -0.84
C LEU A 123 -8.64 -2.41 -1.15
N GLN A 124 -9.53 -2.02 -2.08
CA GLN A 124 -9.82 -0.61 -2.35
C GLN A 124 -10.29 0.12 -1.09
N ALA A 125 -11.26 -0.47 -0.39
CA ALA A 125 -11.79 0.12 0.84
C ALA A 125 -10.68 0.30 1.89
N GLY A 126 -9.84 -0.71 2.06
CA GLY A 126 -8.68 -0.69 2.95
C GLY A 126 -7.68 0.42 2.60
N VAL A 127 -7.21 0.49 1.35
CA VAL A 127 -6.25 1.54 0.94
C VAL A 127 -6.84 2.94 0.94
N THR A 128 -8.16 3.07 0.71
CA THR A 128 -8.87 4.35 0.81
C THR A 128 -8.94 4.81 2.26
N LEU A 129 -9.31 3.92 3.19
CA LEU A 129 -9.32 4.23 4.63
C LEU A 129 -7.91 4.59 5.11
N ALA A 130 -6.89 3.84 4.67
CA ALA A 130 -5.50 4.15 4.98
C ALA A 130 -5.09 5.53 4.46
N MET A 131 -5.46 5.89 3.23
CA MET A 131 -5.16 7.19 2.63
C MET A 131 -5.81 8.35 3.41
N VAL A 132 -7.08 8.20 3.78
CA VAL A 132 -7.81 9.18 4.60
C VAL A 132 -7.15 9.32 5.97
N PHE A 133 -6.77 8.20 6.59
CA PHE A 133 -6.09 8.20 7.88
C PHE A 133 -4.72 8.86 7.81
N VAL A 134 -3.93 8.60 6.75
CA VAL A 134 -2.65 9.27 6.49
C VAL A 134 -2.84 10.77 6.30
N ALA A 135 -3.81 11.21 5.49
CA ALA A 135 -4.08 12.63 5.30
C ALA A 135 -4.45 13.33 6.62
N TRP A 136 -5.24 12.66 7.46
CA TRP A 136 -5.56 13.15 8.80
C TRP A 136 -4.32 13.22 9.71
N LEU A 137 -3.47 12.19 9.72
CA LEU A 137 -2.22 12.18 10.50
C LEU A 137 -1.23 13.26 10.05
N VAL A 138 -1.13 13.51 8.74
CA VAL A 138 -0.34 14.64 8.20
C VAL A 138 -0.84 15.94 8.80
N PHE A 139 -2.16 16.18 8.74
CA PHE A 139 -2.76 17.40 9.31
C PHE A 139 -2.52 17.52 10.82
N GLN A 140 -2.67 16.45 11.59
CA GLN A 140 -2.39 16.46 13.03
C GLN A 140 -0.91 16.76 13.31
N SER A 141 0.00 16.13 12.57
CA SER A 141 1.46 16.31 12.73
C SER A 141 1.86 17.77 12.47
N LEU A 142 1.36 18.37 11.39
CA LEU A 142 1.71 19.73 10.98
C LEU A 142 1.05 20.81 11.84
N TYR A 143 -0.26 20.71 12.08
CA TYR A 143 -1.07 21.82 12.59
C TYR A 143 -1.54 21.66 14.04
N ARG A 144 -1.36 20.47 14.64
CA ARG A 144 -1.75 20.23 16.04
C ARG A 144 -0.55 19.91 16.93
N ILE A 145 0.34 19.03 16.46
CA ILE A 145 1.51 18.57 17.23
C ILE A 145 2.71 19.48 16.96
N GLY A 146 2.91 19.88 15.71
CA GLY A 146 4.08 20.66 15.31
C GLY A 146 5.37 19.83 15.25
N ALA A 147 5.26 18.52 15.02
CA ALA A 147 6.39 17.61 14.86
C ALA A 147 6.07 16.53 13.82
N LEU A 148 7.12 15.99 13.20
CA LEU A 148 7.09 14.95 12.18
C LEU A 148 7.84 13.72 12.68
N CYS A 149 7.32 12.55 12.30
CA CYS A 149 7.91 11.27 12.63
C CYS A 149 8.45 10.62 11.34
N PRO A 150 9.77 10.38 11.21
CA PRO A 150 10.35 9.70 10.05
C PRO A 150 9.71 8.37 9.68
N TYR A 151 9.42 7.50 10.65
CA TYR A 151 8.77 6.23 10.36
C TYR A 151 7.31 6.40 9.90
N CYS A 152 6.57 7.37 10.42
CA CYS A 152 5.23 7.71 9.91
C CYS A 152 5.31 8.20 8.46
N MET A 153 6.30 9.04 8.13
CA MET A 153 6.52 9.51 6.76
C MET A 153 6.81 8.35 5.80
N VAL A 154 7.53 7.31 6.24
CA VAL A 154 7.70 6.07 5.46
C VAL A 154 6.35 5.39 5.19
N VAL A 155 5.49 5.27 6.21
CA VAL A 155 4.12 4.74 6.02
C VAL A 155 3.33 5.59 5.03
N TRP A 156 3.42 6.92 5.09
CA TRP A 156 2.78 7.82 4.12
C TRP A 156 3.29 7.57 2.70
N ALA A 157 4.61 7.41 2.56
CA ALA A 157 5.27 7.16 1.29
C ALA A 157 4.90 5.81 0.67
N VAL A 158 4.48 4.84 1.48
CA VAL A 158 3.94 3.56 1.01
C VAL A 158 2.45 3.68 0.65
N VAL A 159 1.64 4.26 1.53
CA VAL A 159 0.18 4.30 1.36
C VAL A 159 -0.25 5.11 0.14
N ILE A 160 0.41 6.25 -0.15
CA ILE A 160 0.07 7.13 -1.28
C ILE A 160 0.16 6.37 -2.63
N PRO A 161 1.28 5.72 -3.00
CA PRO A 161 1.35 4.88 -4.19
C PRO A 161 0.34 3.73 -4.17
N LEU A 162 0.21 3.00 -3.05
CA LEU A 162 -0.73 1.87 -2.98
C LEU A 162 -2.16 2.31 -3.33
N PHE A 163 -2.61 3.44 -2.78
CA PHE A 163 -3.92 3.99 -3.07
C PHE A 163 -4.10 4.28 -4.57
N TRP A 164 -3.21 5.05 -5.18
CA TRP A 164 -3.36 5.45 -6.59
C TRP A 164 -3.25 4.27 -7.56
N TYR A 165 -2.32 3.34 -7.31
CA TYR A 165 -2.11 2.18 -8.18
C TYR A 165 -3.23 1.15 -8.06
N VAL A 166 -3.72 0.86 -6.85
CA VAL A 166 -4.89 -0.02 -6.66
C VAL A 166 -6.16 0.62 -7.23
N THR A 167 -6.33 1.93 -7.05
CA THR A 167 -7.47 2.67 -7.61
C THR A 167 -7.47 2.64 -9.14
N ALA A 168 -6.33 2.91 -9.78
CA ALA A 168 -6.21 2.86 -11.23
C ALA A 168 -6.51 1.46 -11.78
N ARG A 169 -6.00 0.41 -11.13
CA ARG A 169 -6.30 -0.98 -11.48
C ARG A 169 -7.79 -1.29 -11.34
N ASN A 170 -8.40 -0.89 -10.23
CA ASN A 170 -9.81 -1.17 -9.95
C ASN A 170 -10.76 -0.40 -10.88
N ALA A 171 -10.40 0.84 -11.25
CA ALA A 171 -11.13 1.61 -12.24
C ALA A 171 -11.05 0.95 -13.62
N ALA A 172 -9.86 0.54 -14.05
CA ALA A 172 -9.66 -0.16 -15.32
C ALA A 172 -10.44 -1.49 -15.41
N ALA A 173 -10.46 -2.25 -14.31
CA ALA A 173 -11.15 -3.54 -14.21
C ALA A 173 -12.67 -3.42 -13.93
N GLY A 174 -13.23 -2.20 -13.88
CA GLY A 174 -14.67 -1.98 -13.61
C GLY A 174 -15.13 -2.37 -12.20
N VAL A 175 -14.20 -2.53 -11.26
CA VAL A 175 -14.52 -2.89 -9.86
C VAL A 175 -15.31 -1.78 -9.19
N LEU A 176 -15.00 -0.51 -9.53
CA LEU A 176 -15.63 0.69 -8.96
C LEU A 176 -17.04 0.99 -9.51
N GLY A 177 -17.65 0.08 -10.26
CA GLY A 177 -18.99 0.27 -10.84
C GLY A 177 -19.01 1.03 -12.17
N ALA A 178 -17.86 1.55 -12.62
CA ALA A 178 -17.70 2.06 -13.98
C ALA A 178 -17.61 0.90 -15.00
N PRO A 179 -18.05 1.09 -16.26
CA PRO A 179 -17.86 0.10 -17.31
C PRO A 179 -16.37 -0.29 -17.43
N SER A 180 -16.07 -1.59 -17.50
CA SER A 180 -14.70 -2.06 -17.77
C SER A 180 -14.21 -1.47 -19.09
N GLY A 181 -13.07 -0.78 -19.08
CA GLY A 181 -12.56 -0.06 -20.25
C GLY A 181 -13.17 1.33 -20.50
N GLY A 182 -13.96 1.88 -19.56
CA GLY A 182 -14.45 3.25 -19.63
C GLY A 182 -13.35 4.31 -19.50
N TRP A 183 -13.67 5.56 -19.89
CA TRP A 183 -12.74 6.70 -19.89
C TRP A 183 -12.06 6.93 -18.52
N LEU A 184 -12.76 6.67 -17.41
CA LEU A 184 -12.22 6.83 -16.07
C LEU A 184 -11.04 5.87 -15.82
N GLY A 185 -11.11 4.65 -16.33
CA GLY A 185 -10.05 3.65 -16.18
C GLY A 185 -8.83 3.93 -17.04
N SER A 186 -8.99 4.50 -18.24
CA SER A 186 -7.85 4.95 -19.06
C SER A 186 -7.17 6.18 -18.42
N VAL A 187 -7.95 7.20 -18.06
CA VAL A 187 -7.43 8.42 -17.43
C VAL A 187 -6.68 8.12 -16.14
N LEU A 188 -7.25 7.32 -15.22
CA LEU A 188 -6.56 7.00 -13.96
C LEU A 188 -5.30 6.18 -14.18
N ARG A 189 -5.25 5.32 -15.20
CA ARG A 189 -4.01 4.61 -15.54
C ARG A 189 -2.96 5.60 -16.03
N ASP A 190 -3.27 6.47 -16.97
CA ASP A 190 -2.29 7.39 -17.55
C ASP A 190 -1.80 8.42 -16.52
N TRP A 191 -2.70 8.88 -15.66
CA TRP A 191 -2.42 9.90 -14.65
C TRP A 191 -1.93 9.35 -13.31
N ARG A 192 -1.84 8.02 -13.11
CA ARG A 192 -1.40 7.44 -11.81
C ARG A 192 -0.06 7.98 -11.32
N GLY A 193 0.91 8.15 -12.22
CA GLY A 193 2.23 8.70 -11.90
C GLY A 193 2.15 10.17 -11.45
N PRO A 194 1.57 11.06 -12.28
CA PRO A 194 1.29 12.45 -11.91
C PRO A 194 0.48 12.62 -10.63
N LEU A 195 -0.51 11.76 -10.36
CA LEU A 195 -1.33 11.82 -9.15
C LEU A 195 -0.53 11.46 -7.89
N VAL A 196 0.30 10.42 -7.96
CA VAL A 196 1.25 10.08 -6.90
C VAL A 196 2.21 11.24 -6.66
N PHE A 197 2.84 11.74 -7.72
CA PHE A 197 3.79 12.85 -7.63
C PHE A 197 3.14 14.12 -7.07
N GLY A 198 1.95 14.48 -7.55
CA GLY A 198 1.19 15.64 -7.07
C GLY A 198 0.80 15.51 -5.61
N THR A 199 0.44 14.31 -5.15
CA THR A 199 0.15 14.07 -3.73
C THR A 199 1.41 14.22 -2.86
N PHE A 200 2.54 13.67 -3.30
CA PHE A 200 3.82 13.87 -2.61
C PHE A 200 4.24 15.33 -2.58
N LEU A 201 4.14 16.02 -3.72
CA LEU A 201 4.46 17.43 -3.84
C LEU A 201 3.60 18.26 -2.89
N LEU A 202 2.29 17.98 -2.81
CA LEU A 202 1.40 18.63 -1.86
C LEU A 202 1.86 18.41 -0.42
N VAL A 203 2.13 17.18 0.00
CA VAL A 203 2.59 16.87 1.37
C VAL A 203 3.92 17.57 1.68
N VAL A 204 4.88 17.53 0.75
CA VAL A 204 6.18 18.18 0.91
C VAL A 204 6.03 19.70 1.01
N LEU A 205 5.20 20.33 0.18
CA LEU A 205 4.95 21.77 0.24
C LEU A 205 4.30 22.16 1.56
N LEU A 206 3.34 21.39 2.08
CA LEU A 206 2.73 21.63 3.40
C LEU A 206 3.76 21.50 4.54
N VAL A 207 4.67 20.53 4.46
CA VAL A 207 5.77 20.39 5.43
C VAL A 207 6.73 21.58 5.37
N LEU A 208 7.13 21.99 4.17
CA LEU A 208 8.07 23.10 3.97
C LEU A 208 7.47 24.42 4.42
N GLU A 209 6.22 24.70 4.05
CA GLU A 209 5.49 25.91 4.47
C GLU A 209 5.37 25.97 5.99
N ARG A 210 4.96 24.86 6.62
CA ARG A 210 4.75 24.83 8.07
C ARG A 210 6.03 25.02 8.88
N PHE A 211 7.14 24.45 8.44
CA PHE A 211 8.43 24.49 9.16
C PHE A 211 9.43 25.48 8.56
N TRP A 212 8.98 26.40 7.69
CA TRP A 212 9.85 27.32 6.96
C TRP A 212 10.79 28.11 7.88
N SER A 213 10.28 28.63 9.00
CA SER A 213 11.08 29.41 9.97
C SER A 213 12.25 28.62 10.53
N TYR A 214 12.05 27.33 10.82
CA TYR A 214 13.10 26.42 11.28
C TYR A 214 14.14 26.20 10.19
N TRP A 215 13.72 25.87 8.96
CA TRP A 215 14.64 25.65 7.84
C TRP A 215 15.45 26.89 7.49
N SER A 216 14.83 28.07 7.48
CA SER A 216 15.53 29.33 7.21
C SER A 216 16.56 29.69 8.27
N SER A 217 16.47 29.14 9.49
CA SER A 217 17.45 29.38 10.56
C SER A 217 18.69 28.48 10.49
N LEU A 218 18.71 27.49 9.60
CA LEU A 218 19.84 26.57 9.40
C LEU A 218 20.79 27.01 8.27
N VAL A 219 20.43 28.07 7.54
CA VAL A 219 21.20 28.67 6.44
C VAL A 219 21.96 29.89 6.92
#